data_AF-A0A946W1L9-F1
#
_entry.id   AF-A0A946W1L9-F1
#
_cell.length_a   1.000
_cell.length_b   1.000
_cell.length_c   1.000
_cell.angle_alpha   90.00
_cell.angle_beta   90.00
_cell.angle_gamma   90.00
#
_symmetry.space_group_name_H-M   'P 1'
#
loop_
_entity.id
_entity.type
_entity.pdbx_description
1 polymer ?
#
loop_
_entity_poly.entity_id
_entity_poly.type
_entity_poly.pdbx_seq_one_letter_code
_entity_poly.pdbx_strand_id
1 'polypeptide(L)' 'MKIVKVTLKVEEIPKHKHDYEGKGYITFEVAKMKQPDNFGRTHIAYVTTREEVPEEKTTES' A
#
# COMPACT_ATOMS: atom_id res chain seq x y z
N MET A 1 -25.55 5.09 0.78
CA MET A 1 -24.19 4.63 1.14
C MET A 1 -23.37 4.50 -0.13
N LYS A 2 -22.19 5.12 -0.24
CA LYS A 2 -21.35 5.03 -1.45
C LYS A 2 -20.30 3.94 -1.23
N ILE A 3 -20.45 2.81 -1.92
CA ILE A 3 -19.53 1.68 -1.82
C ILE A 3 -18.37 1.90 -2.81
N VAL A 4 -17.13 1.82 -2.33
CA VAL A 4 -15.91 1.86 -3.16
C VAL A 4 -15.37 0.44 -3.25
N LYS A 5 -15.24 -0.10 -4.46
CA LYS A 5 -14.67 -1.43 -4.70
C LYS A 5 -13.17 -1.29 -4.92
N VAL A 6 -12.39 -2.03 -4.15
CA VAL A 6 -10.94 -2.16 -4.29
C VAL A 6 -10.64 -3.59 -4.73
N THR A 7 -9.86 -3.75 -5.79
CA THR A 7 -9.40 -5.05 -6.28
C THR A 7 -7.89 -5.08 -6.22
N LEU A 8 -7.34 -6.06 -5.52
CA LEU A 8 -5.90 -6.29 -5.41
C LEU A 8 -5.57 -7.66 -6.02
N LYS A 9 -4.40 -7.79 -6.63
CA LYS A 9 -3.91 -9.11 -7.03
C LYS A 9 -3.49 -9.87 -5.78
N VAL A 10 -4.04 -11.08 -5.60
CA VAL A 10 -3.77 -11.91 -4.42
C VAL A 10 -2.28 -12.15 -4.20
N GLU A 11 -1.53 -12.34 -5.29
CA GLU A 11 -0.07 -12.58 -5.26
C GLU A 11 0.75 -11.38 -4.77
N GLU A 12 0.20 -10.17 -4.86
CA GLU A 12 0.89 -8.93 -4.43
C GLU A 12 0.58 -8.57 -2.96
N ILE A 13 -0.53 -9.09 -2.41
CA ILE A 13 -0.98 -8.83 -1.02
C ILE A 13 0.13 -9.12 0.02
N PRO A 14 0.86 -10.25 -0.04
CA PRO A 14 1.90 -10.55 0.95
C PRO A 14 3.04 -9.52 0.99
N LYS A 15 3.34 -8.85 -0.13
CA LYS A 15 4.41 -7.84 -0.23
C LYS A 15 4.11 -6.58 0.58
N HIS A 16 2.84 -6.37 0.92
CA HIS A 16 2.37 -5.20 1.66
C HIS A 16 2.00 -5.54 3.12
N LYS A 17 2.22 -6.78 3.53
CA LYS A 17 2.01 -7.22 4.91
C LYS A 17 3.11 -6.63 5.79
N HIS A 18 2.72 -6.12 6.95
CA HIS A 18 3.63 -5.77 8.03
C HIS A 18 3.13 -6.39 9.34
N ASP A 19 4.05 -6.68 10.26
CA ASP A 19 3.71 -7.21 11.57
C ASP A 19 3.71 -6.10 12.63
N TYR A 20 2.68 -6.09 13.47
CA TYR A 20 2.54 -5.16 14.60
C TYR A 20 1.97 -5.94 15.78
N GLU A 21 2.63 -5.89 16.94
CA GLU A 21 2.25 -6.65 18.15
C GLU A 21 2.03 -8.16 17.89
N GLY A 22 2.86 -8.76 17.04
CA GLY A 22 2.78 -10.18 16.68
C GLY A 22 1.61 -10.56 15.76
N LYS A 23 0.88 -9.57 15.23
CA LYS A 23 -0.22 -9.76 14.28
C LYS A 23 0.14 -9.15 12.92
N GLY A 24 -0.26 -9.83 11.85
CA GLY A 24 -0.08 -9.35 10.49
C GLY A 24 -1.18 -8.37 10.07
N TYR A 25 -0.79 -7.25 9.49
CA TYR A 25 -1.68 -6.22 8.97
C TYR A 25 -1.30 -5.80 7.57
N ILE A 26 -2.27 -5.23 6.87
CA ILE A 26 -2.08 -4.50 5.62
C ILE A 26 -2.82 -3.18 5.76
N THR A 27 -2.13 -2.10 5.45
CA THR A 27 -2.68 -0.75 5.50
C THR A 27 -2.59 -0.13 4.12
N PHE A 28 -3.72 0.37 3.65
CA PHE A 28 -3.80 1.15 2.43
C PHE A 28 -4.78 2.29 2.64
N GLU A 29 -4.49 3.42 2.03
CA GLU A 29 -5.27 4.65 2.14
C GLU A 29 -6.06 4.86 0.85
N VAL A 30 -7.34 5.18 0.96
CA VAL A 30 -8.20 5.46 -0.20
C VAL A 30 -8.66 6.91 -0.15
N ALA A 31 -8.21 7.71 -1.09
CA ALA A 31 -8.57 9.12 -1.20
C ALA A 31 -9.56 9.35 -2.35
N LYS A 32 -10.59 10.16 -2.11
CA LYS A 32 -11.52 10.61 -3.16
C LYS A 32 -10.88 11.75 -3.96
N MET A 33 -10.88 11.63 -5.29
CA MET A 33 -10.35 12.66 -6.17
C MET A 33 -11.30 13.85 -6.30
N LYS A 34 -10.75 15.05 -6.52
CA LYS A 34 -11.53 16.26 -6.79
C LYS A 34 -12.28 16.16 -8.14
N GLN A 35 -11.62 15.58 -9.14
CA GLN A 35 -12.20 15.29 -10.45
C GLN A 35 -11.90 13.82 -10.80
N PRO A 36 -12.80 13.12 -11.50
CA PRO A 36 -12.50 11.80 -12.02
C PRO A 36 -11.32 11.84 -13.00
N ASP A 37 -10.58 10.74 -13.12
CA ASP A 37 -9.57 10.60 -14.16
C ASP A 37 -10.21 10.40 -15.56
N ASN A 38 -9.37 10.31 -16.60
CA ASN A 38 -9.80 10.09 -17.99
C ASN A 38 -10.54 8.76 -18.21
N PHE A 39 -10.51 7.84 -17.24
CA PHE A 39 -11.20 6.56 -17.27
C PHE A 39 -12.43 6.55 -16.34
N GLY A 40 -12.81 7.71 -15.78
CA GLY A 40 -13.95 7.87 -14.87
C GLY A 40 -13.71 7.34 -13.45
N ARG A 41 -12.48 7.03 -13.08
CA ARG A 41 -12.14 6.58 -11.71
C ARG A 41 -12.16 7.78 -10.77
N THR A 42 -12.70 7.57 -9.58
CA THR A 42 -12.97 8.68 -8.63
C THR A 42 -12.17 8.60 -7.34
N HIS A 43 -11.37 7.55 -7.17
CA HIS A 43 -10.57 7.32 -5.97
C HIS A 43 -9.17 6.83 -6.36
N ILE A 44 -8.19 7.18 -5.54
CA ILE A 44 -6.82 6.69 -5.62
C ILE A 44 -6.55 5.90 -4.35
N ALA A 45 -5.85 4.77 -4.48
CA ALA A 45 -5.40 3.96 -3.36
C ALA A 45 -3.87 4.04 -3.25
N TYR A 46 -3.37 4.24 -2.04
CA TYR A 46 -1.95 4.26 -1.70
C TYR A 46 -1.63 3.11 -0.75
N VAL A 47 -0.47 2.50 -0.93
CA VAL A 47 0.04 1.48 -0.01
C VAL A 47 1.38 1.98 0.50
N THR A 48 1.51 2.08 1.83
CA THR A 48 2.78 2.45 2.47
C THR A 48 3.42 1.18 3.02
N THR A 49 4.44 0.69 2.34
CA THR A 49 5.34 -0.30 2.90
C THR A 49 6.50 0.44 3.56
N ARG A 50 6.80 0.14 4.84
CA ARG A 50 8.12 0.50 5.38
C ARG A 50 9.14 -0.29 4.57
N GLU A 51 9.92 0.39 3.71
CA GLU A 51 11.14 -0.23 3.20
C GLU A 51 12.05 -0.46 4.40
N GLU A 52 12.42 -1.72 4.64
CA GLU A 52 13.61 -2.01 5.43
C GLU A 52 14.78 -1.43 4.62
N VAL A 53 15.33 -0.31 5.11
CA VAL A 53 16.58 0.23 4.57
C VAL A 53 17.60 -0.91 4.68
N PRO A 54 18.21 -1.39 3.58
CA PRO A 54 19.28 -2.36 3.71
C PRO A 54 20.34 -1.73 4.61
N GLU A 55 20.70 -2.39 5.70
CA GLU A 55 21.90 -2.01 6.44
C GLU A 55 23.06 -2.04 5.44
N GLU A 56 23.54 -0.87 5.03
CA GLU A 56 24.80 -0.76 4.29
C GLU A 56 25.84 -1.49 5.12
N LYS A 57 26.30 -2.64 4.63
CA LYS A 57 27.50 -3.27 5.17
C LYS A 57 28.62 -2.26 4.99
N THR A 58 28.99 -1.58 6.06
CA THR A 58 30.22 -0.80 6.15
C THR A 58 31.38 -1.77 5.92
N THR A 59 31.83 -1.91 4.67
CA THR A 59 33.18 -2.38 4.40
C THR A 59 34.10 -1.19 4.66
N GLU A 60 34.67 -1.13 5.87
CA GLU A 60 35.93 -0.43 6.09
C GLU A 60 36.94 -0.94 5.05
N SER A 61 37.62 -0.01 4.38
CA SER A 61 38.77 -0.26 3.49
C SER A 61 39.84 0.77 3.85
#